data_AF-A0A7Z9WG35-F1
#
_entry.id   AF-A0A7Z9WG35-F1
#
_cell.length_a   1.000
_cell.length_b   1.000
_cell.length_c   1.000
_cell.angle_alpha   90.00
_cell.angle_beta   90.00
_cell.angle_gamma   90.00
#
_symmetry.space_group_name_H-M   'P 1'
#
loop_
_entity.id
_entity.type
_entity.pdbx_description
1 polymer ?
#
loop_
_entity_poly.entity_id
_entity_poly.type
_entity_poly.pdbx_seq_one_letter_code
_entity_poly.pdbx_strand_id
1 'polypeptide(L)'
;MRNRIVIRGNKELTKNYSKLKEGDLVIGILGFRGITLGIRQNEEYKFLDLVERGMVMFPSALSQVVSRSKVAQALLFSEYMLEYTCAVRDRRDLIEGINVYNIHKIGKVVTKQDRLDSGMGIHLWSSLEEVYTRACLNLLKYPFVVQPFITNFKD
;
A
#
# COMPACT_ATOMS: atom_id res chain seq x y z
N MET A 1 33.47 -1.38 -22.04
CA MET A 1 32.07 -1.43 -21.52
C MET A 1 32.10 -2.12 -20.16
N ARG A 2 31.42 -1.59 -19.14
CA ARG A 2 31.30 -2.28 -17.84
C ARG A 2 30.26 -3.40 -17.95
N ASN A 3 30.51 -4.55 -17.33
CA ASN A 3 29.47 -5.56 -17.13
C ASN A 3 28.35 -5.00 -16.25
N ARG A 4 27.11 -5.07 -16.75
CA ARG A 4 25.91 -4.68 -16.01
C ARG A 4 25.60 -5.73 -14.95
N ILE A 5 25.24 -5.28 -13.75
CA ILE A 5 24.75 -6.15 -12.69
C ILE A 5 23.24 -6.29 -12.89
N VAL A 6 22.76 -7.54 -12.90
CA VAL A 6 21.33 -7.85 -12.92
C VAL A 6 20.96 -8.46 -11.59
N ILE A 7 20.05 -7.79 -10.86
CA ILE A 7 19.53 -8.22 -9.57
C ILE A 7 18.21 -8.95 -9.80
N ARG A 8 18.13 -10.20 -9.34
CA ARG A 8 16.93 -11.06 -9.45
C ARG A 8 16.20 -11.27 -8.13
N GLY A 9 16.76 -10.80 -7.02
CA GLY A 9 16.13 -10.94 -5.71
C GLY A 9 16.95 -10.30 -4.59
N ASN A 10 16.40 -10.32 -3.38
CA ASN A 10 16.96 -9.55 -2.26
C ASN A 10 18.35 -9.98 -1.84
N LYS A 11 18.68 -11.28 -1.94
CA LYS A 11 20.03 -11.76 -1.58
C LYS A 11 21.09 -11.11 -2.47
N GLU A 12 20.82 -11.02 -3.76
CA GLU A 12 21.69 -10.34 -4.72
C GLU A 12 21.70 -8.84 -4.51
N LEU A 13 20.53 -8.24 -4.21
CA LEU A 13 20.42 -6.82 -3.90
C LEU A 13 21.31 -6.47 -2.69
N THR A 14 21.15 -7.16 -1.56
CA THR A 14 21.93 -6.92 -0.34
C THR A 14 23.42 -7.10 -0.59
N LYS A 15 23.83 -8.13 -1.34
CA LYS A 15 25.25 -8.39 -1.66
C LYS A 15 25.88 -7.31 -2.53
N ASN A 16 25.10 -6.69 -3.41
CA ASN A 16 25.64 -5.78 -4.44
C ASN A 16 25.20 -4.32 -4.27
N TYR A 17 24.37 -3.98 -3.28
CA TYR A 17 23.71 -2.67 -3.14
C TYR A 17 24.65 -1.47 -3.26
N SER A 18 25.81 -1.51 -2.61
CA SER A 18 26.82 -0.43 -2.66
C SER A 18 27.55 -0.32 -4.00
N LYS A 19 27.44 -1.32 -4.88
CA LYS A 19 28.10 -1.40 -6.19
C LYS A 19 27.18 -1.07 -7.37
N LEU A 20 25.87 -0.96 -7.09
CA LEU A 20 24.84 -0.67 -8.06
C LEU A 20 24.90 0.79 -8.50
N LYS A 21 24.77 0.99 -9.82
CA LYS A 21 24.79 2.31 -10.45
C LYS A 21 23.95 2.34 -11.73
N GLU A 22 23.91 3.49 -12.37
CA GLU A 22 23.21 3.71 -13.64
C GLU A 22 23.50 2.60 -14.67
N GLY A 23 22.42 2.11 -15.30
CA GLY A 23 22.48 1.06 -16.32
C GLY A 23 22.50 -0.37 -15.79
N ASP A 24 22.62 -0.58 -14.48
CA ASP A 24 22.28 -1.88 -13.86
C ASP A 24 20.77 -2.12 -13.89
N LEU A 25 20.35 -3.36 -13.62
CA LEU A 25 18.96 -3.78 -13.76
C LEU A 25 18.45 -4.56 -12.55
N VAL A 26 17.18 -4.37 -12.23
CA VAL A 26 16.41 -5.26 -11.35
C VAL A 26 15.37 -5.99 -12.19
N ILE A 27 15.39 -7.32 -12.17
CA ILE A 27 14.39 -8.17 -12.83
C ILE A 27 13.73 -9.05 -11.80
N GLY A 28 12.43 -8.84 -11.59
CA GLY A 28 11.63 -9.56 -10.63
C GLY A 28 11.18 -8.68 -9.47
N ILE A 29 10.30 -9.26 -8.67
CA ILE A 29 9.74 -8.59 -7.50
C ILE A 29 10.81 -8.61 -6.41
N LEU A 30 11.33 -7.44 -6.05
CA LEU A 30 12.12 -7.28 -4.85
C LEU A 30 11.20 -7.51 -3.67
N GLY A 31 11.29 -8.73 -3.14
CA GLY A 31 10.63 -9.10 -1.91
C GLY A 31 11.33 -8.41 -0.77
N PHE A 32 11.18 -7.10 -0.63
CA PHE A 32 11.26 -6.46 0.66
C PHE A 32 10.14 -7.13 1.48
N ARG A 33 10.44 -8.32 2.03
CA ARG A 33 9.46 -9.24 2.61
C ARG A 33 9.23 -8.77 4.01
N GLY A 34 8.40 -7.76 4.13
CA GLY A 34 7.46 -7.67 5.22
C GLY A 34 6.32 -8.61 4.91
N ILE A 35 6.58 -9.92 4.91
CA ILE A 35 5.57 -10.79 5.55
C ILE A 35 5.42 -10.11 6.90
N THR A 36 4.22 -9.68 7.27
CA THR A 36 3.79 -9.45 8.65
C THR A 36 4.94 -9.74 9.63
N LEU A 37 5.78 -8.72 9.95
CA LEU A 37 7.14 -8.82 10.55
C LEU A 37 8.33 -9.13 9.57
N GLY A 38 8.85 -8.18 8.76
CA GLY A 38 10.11 -8.47 8.06
C GLY A 38 10.70 -7.53 7.00
N ILE A 39 9.96 -6.56 6.48
CA ILE A 39 10.56 -5.26 6.20
C ILE A 39 10.68 -4.70 7.60
N ARG A 40 11.89 -4.34 8.04
CA ARG A 40 11.95 -3.25 9.01
C ARG A 40 11.21 -2.12 8.32
N GLN A 41 9.98 -1.78 8.76
CA GLN A 41 9.34 -0.52 8.40
C GLN A 41 10.49 0.47 8.28
N ASN A 42 10.66 1.10 7.11
CA ASN A 42 11.77 2.00 6.75
C ASN A 42 12.78 1.54 5.69
N GLU A 43 12.66 0.45 4.92
CA GLU A 43 13.61 0.22 3.78
C GLU A 43 13.13 0.72 2.40
N GLU A 44 11.99 1.40 2.34
CA GLU A 44 11.45 1.97 1.11
C GLU A 44 12.37 3.01 0.46
N TYR A 45 13.23 3.65 1.26
CA TYR A 45 14.27 4.55 0.76
C TYR A 45 15.20 3.85 -0.25
N LYS A 46 15.33 2.51 -0.23
CA LYS A 46 16.15 1.79 -1.20
C LYS A 46 15.54 1.85 -2.60
N PHE A 47 14.22 1.87 -2.74
CA PHE A 47 13.61 2.10 -4.05
C PHE A 47 13.92 3.51 -4.54
N LEU A 48 13.80 4.51 -3.66
CA LEU A 48 14.12 5.89 -4.00
C LEU A 48 15.60 6.02 -4.43
N ASP A 49 16.54 5.57 -3.60
CA ASP A 49 17.98 5.61 -3.91
C ASP A 49 18.32 4.91 -5.23
N LEU A 50 17.76 3.72 -5.49
CA LEU A 50 18.05 3.01 -6.74
C LEU A 50 17.47 3.73 -7.96
N VAL A 51 16.27 4.31 -7.85
CA VAL A 51 15.68 5.13 -8.92
C VAL A 51 16.52 6.38 -9.17
N GLU A 52 16.96 7.09 -8.12
CA GLU A 52 17.84 8.26 -8.22
C GLU A 52 19.20 7.93 -8.84
N ARG A 53 19.70 6.70 -8.65
CA ARG A 53 20.92 6.21 -9.32
C ARG A 53 20.72 5.87 -10.81
N GLY A 54 19.53 6.06 -11.38
CA GLY A 54 19.23 5.70 -12.76
C GLY A 54 19.13 4.19 -12.99
N MET A 55 18.75 3.42 -11.97
CA MET A 55 18.48 2.00 -12.12
C MET A 55 17.14 1.75 -12.81
N VAL A 56 17.12 0.78 -13.72
CA VAL A 56 15.89 0.33 -14.36
C VAL A 56 15.39 -0.95 -13.68
N MET A 57 14.09 -0.98 -13.36
CA MET A 57 13.45 -2.12 -12.67
C MET A 57 12.25 -2.64 -13.44
N PHE A 58 12.11 -3.96 -13.47
CA PHE A 58 10.96 -4.66 -14.04
C PHE A 58 10.41 -5.69 -13.03
N PRO A 59 9.21 -5.49 -12.44
CA PRO A 59 8.34 -4.30 -12.57
C PRO A 59 8.98 -3.02 -12.02
N SER A 60 8.46 -1.86 -12.41
CA SER A 60 8.97 -0.56 -11.94
C SER A 60 8.97 -0.45 -10.41
N ALA A 61 9.86 0.37 -9.84
CA ALA A 61 9.92 0.60 -8.40
C ALA A 61 8.55 1.02 -7.83
N LEU A 62 7.87 1.96 -8.50
CA LEU A 62 6.55 2.43 -8.10
C LEU A 62 5.51 1.30 -8.14
N SER A 63 5.45 0.52 -9.22
CA SER A 63 4.51 -0.61 -9.33
C SER A 63 4.72 -1.63 -8.19
N GLN A 64 5.97 -1.86 -7.78
CA GLN A 64 6.29 -2.76 -6.68
C GLN A 64 5.89 -2.20 -5.30
N VAL A 65 5.95 -0.88 -5.09
CA VAL A 65 5.48 -0.22 -3.86
C VAL A 65 3.95 -0.22 -3.82
N VAL A 66 3.32 0.23 -4.90
CA VAL A 66 1.87 0.41 -4.99
C VAL A 66 1.13 -0.92 -4.88
N SER A 67 1.62 -1.99 -5.49
CA SER A 67 0.97 -3.31 -5.40
C SER A 67 0.82 -3.86 -3.97
N ARG A 68 1.57 -3.31 -3.00
CA ARG A 68 1.56 -3.75 -1.59
C ARG A 68 0.85 -2.79 -0.65
N SER A 69 0.48 -1.60 -1.10
CA SER A 69 -0.18 -0.61 -0.27
C SER A 69 -1.55 -0.28 -0.85
N LYS A 70 -2.60 -0.72 -0.14
CA LYS A 70 -3.99 -0.36 -0.43
C LYS A 70 -4.17 1.15 -0.34
N VAL A 71 -3.49 1.78 0.61
CA VAL A 71 -3.49 3.25 0.77
C VAL A 71 -2.86 3.92 -0.45
N ALA A 72 -1.69 3.48 -0.90
CA ALA A 72 -1.08 4.01 -2.11
C ALA A 72 -1.96 3.78 -3.35
N GLN A 73 -2.60 2.61 -3.47
CA GLN A 73 -3.55 2.32 -4.55
C GLN A 73 -4.74 3.27 -4.52
N ALA A 74 -5.36 3.47 -3.35
CA ALA A 74 -6.51 4.36 -3.21
C ALA A 74 -6.17 5.83 -3.52
N LEU A 75 -4.94 6.27 -3.23
CA LEU A 75 -4.48 7.62 -3.53
C LEU A 75 -4.12 7.81 -5.01
N LEU A 76 -3.37 6.88 -5.60
CA LEU A 76 -2.86 7.01 -6.98
C LEU A 76 -3.91 6.66 -8.04
N PHE A 77 -4.85 5.77 -7.71
CA PHE A 77 -5.89 5.31 -8.62
C PHE A 77 -7.28 5.77 -8.18
N SER A 78 -7.36 6.87 -7.43
CA SER A 78 -8.61 7.38 -6.86
C SER A 78 -9.72 7.58 -7.91
N GLU A 79 -9.36 8.01 -9.12
CA GLU A 79 -10.31 8.21 -10.24
C GLU A 79 -10.99 6.91 -10.72
N TYR A 80 -10.37 5.75 -10.47
CA TYR A 80 -10.90 4.43 -10.82
C TYR A 80 -11.55 3.71 -9.64
N MET A 81 -11.50 4.30 -8.44
CA MET A 81 -12.08 3.71 -7.25
C MET A 81 -13.57 4.00 -7.17
N LEU A 82 -14.29 3.14 -6.45
CA LEU A 82 -15.68 3.41 -6.10
C LEU A 82 -15.78 4.78 -5.42
N GLU A 83 -16.80 5.58 -5.79
CA GLU A 83 -17.07 6.88 -5.18
C GLU A 83 -17.06 6.78 -3.65
N TYR A 84 -16.49 7.80 -2.99
CA TYR A 84 -16.29 7.87 -1.54
C TYR A 84 -15.28 6.87 -0.96
N THR A 85 -14.60 6.06 -1.77
CA THR A 85 -13.38 5.36 -1.32
C THR A 85 -12.37 6.36 -0.78
N CYS A 86 -11.87 6.15 0.44
CA CYS A 86 -10.86 7.02 1.01
C CYS A 86 -9.74 6.26 1.70
N ALA A 87 -8.53 6.81 1.59
CA ALA A 87 -7.38 6.39 2.36
C ALA A 87 -7.42 7.07 3.74
N VAL A 88 -7.37 6.27 4.80
CA VAL A 88 -7.37 6.72 6.18
C VAL A 88 -5.98 6.49 6.78
N ARG A 89 -5.16 7.55 6.81
CA ARG A 89 -3.78 7.49 7.29
C ARG A 89 -3.69 7.73 8.78
N ASP A 90 -4.61 8.53 9.32
CA ASP A 90 -4.69 8.85 10.74
C ASP A 90 -6.15 9.09 11.20
N ARG A 91 -6.30 9.49 12.47
CA ARG A 91 -7.61 9.78 13.08
C ARG A 91 -8.34 10.95 12.42
N ARG A 92 -7.61 11.95 11.89
CA ARG A 92 -8.22 13.13 11.26
C ARG A 92 -8.88 12.73 9.95
N ASP A 93 -8.17 11.96 9.12
CA ASP A 93 -8.72 11.41 7.88
C ASP A 93 -10.01 10.60 8.16
N LEU A 94 -10.05 9.85 9.27
CA LEU A 94 -11.23 9.06 9.62
C LEU A 94 -12.43 9.93 10.02
N ILE A 95 -12.20 10.99 10.80
CA ILE A 95 -13.25 11.94 11.20
C ILE A 95 -13.81 12.67 9.97
N GLU A 96 -12.94 13.07 9.04
CA GLU A 96 -13.36 13.68 7.78
C GLU A 96 -14.21 12.70 6.95
N GLY A 97 -13.76 11.44 6.86
CA GLY A 97 -14.54 10.37 6.22
C GLY A 97 -15.93 10.19 6.83
N ILE A 98 -16.05 10.23 8.17
CA ILE A 98 -17.34 10.14 8.86
C ILE A 98 -18.28 11.26 8.42
N ASN A 99 -17.78 12.50 8.35
CA ASN A 99 -18.60 13.63 7.91
C ASN A 99 -19.09 13.45 6.48
N VAL A 100 -18.19 13.06 5.56
CA VAL A 100 -18.54 12.80 4.15
C VAL A 100 -19.57 11.69 4.04
N TYR A 101 -19.37 10.56 4.73
CA TYR A 101 -20.27 9.41 4.67
C TYR A 101 -21.65 9.76 5.24
N ASN A 102 -21.71 10.54 6.32
CA ASN A 102 -22.97 10.99 6.91
C ASN A 102 -23.75 11.94 5.99
N ILE A 103 -23.07 12.91 5.35
CA ILE A 103 -23.68 13.82 4.38
C ILE A 103 -24.32 13.03 3.23
N HIS A 104 -23.63 12.00 2.74
CA HIS A 104 -24.09 11.18 1.62
C HIS A 104 -24.91 9.96 2.04
N LYS A 105 -25.25 9.83 3.34
CA LYS A 105 -26.04 8.73 3.92
C LYS A 105 -25.50 7.34 3.58
N ILE A 106 -24.17 7.19 3.55
CA ILE A 106 -23.50 5.92 3.29
C ILE A 106 -23.53 5.07 4.56
N GLY A 107 -24.16 3.89 4.46
CA GLY A 107 -24.29 2.95 5.58
C GLY A 107 -23.08 2.03 5.74
N LYS A 108 -23.24 0.77 5.32
CA LYS A 108 -22.22 -0.27 5.49
C LYS A 108 -20.92 0.07 4.75
N VAL A 109 -19.80 -0.26 5.36
CA VAL A 109 -18.47 0.03 4.81
C VAL A 109 -17.55 -1.18 4.92
N VAL A 110 -16.58 -1.27 4.02
CA VAL A 110 -15.49 -2.23 4.08
C VAL A 110 -14.20 -1.48 4.40
N THR A 111 -13.46 -1.96 5.40
CA THR A 111 -12.06 -1.52 5.60
C THR A 111 -11.10 -2.54 5.02
N LYS A 112 -10.00 -2.07 4.46
CA LYS A 112 -8.88 -2.91 4.00
C LYS A 112 -7.59 -2.40 4.64
N GLN A 113 -7.05 -3.15 5.60
CA GLN A 113 -5.80 -2.80 6.28
C GLN A 113 -4.63 -2.77 5.30
N ASP A 114 -3.79 -1.74 5.41
CA ASP A 114 -2.67 -1.58 4.51
C ASP A 114 -1.65 -2.72 4.67
N ARG A 115 -1.03 -3.13 3.57
CA ARG A 115 0.00 -4.18 3.50
C ARG A 115 -0.41 -5.59 3.92
N LEU A 116 -1.70 -5.83 4.17
CA LEU A 116 -2.25 -7.18 4.33
C LEU A 116 -2.87 -7.65 3.02
N ASP A 117 -2.61 -8.89 2.62
CA ASP A 117 -3.06 -9.45 1.34
C ASP A 117 -3.88 -10.73 1.53
N SER A 118 -4.38 -11.30 0.44
CA SER A 118 -5.14 -12.56 0.44
C SER A 118 -6.38 -12.54 1.33
N GLY A 119 -7.09 -11.41 1.36
CA GLY A 119 -8.29 -11.22 2.19
C GLY A 119 -8.02 -10.92 3.66
N MET A 120 -6.77 -11.00 4.13
CA MET A 120 -6.41 -10.63 5.49
C MET A 120 -6.60 -9.12 5.69
N GLY A 121 -7.11 -8.73 6.87
CA GLY A 121 -7.34 -7.33 7.21
C GLY A 121 -8.49 -6.68 6.44
N ILE A 122 -9.35 -7.47 5.79
CA ILE A 122 -10.61 -7.01 5.21
C ILE A 122 -11.71 -7.23 6.24
N HIS A 123 -12.45 -6.16 6.55
CA HIS A 123 -13.55 -6.21 7.52
C HIS A 123 -14.75 -5.46 6.98
N LEU A 124 -15.94 -6.04 7.17
CA LEU A 124 -17.23 -5.41 6.89
C LEU A 124 -17.77 -4.82 8.20
N TRP A 125 -18.23 -3.58 8.13
CA TRP A 125 -18.74 -2.83 9.27
C TRP A 125 -20.14 -2.31 8.98
N SER A 126 -20.90 -2.09 10.05
CA SER A 126 -22.24 -1.52 9.96
C SER A 126 -22.22 -0.04 9.57
N SER A 127 -21.19 0.70 10.02
CA SER A 127 -20.97 2.11 9.69
C SER A 127 -19.51 2.53 9.90
N LEU A 128 -19.17 3.77 9.53
CA LEU A 128 -17.83 4.32 9.71
C LEU A 128 -17.55 4.74 11.16
N GLU A 129 -18.58 5.01 11.96
CA GLU A 129 -18.47 5.23 13.41
C GLU A 129 -18.02 3.95 14.15
N GLU A 130 -18.46 2.78 13.69
CA GLU A 130 -17.98 1.50 14.21
C GLU A 130 -16.48 1.34 13.95
N VAL A 131 -16.05 1.67 12.72
CA VAL A 131 -14.62 1.68 12.34
C VAL A 131 -13.82 2.60 13.25
N TYR A 132 -14.32 3.81 13.51
CA TYR A 132 -13.68 4.76 14.42
C TYR A 132 -13.54 4.22 15.84
N THR A 133 -14.58 3.57 16.37
CA THR A 133 -14.50 2.94 17.69
C THR A 133 -13.41 1.88 17.73
N ARG A 134 -13.31 1.03 16.70
CA ARG A 134 -12.25 0.00 16.60
C ARG A 134 -10.86 0.58 16.46
N ALA A 135 -10.71 1.67 15.70
CA ALA A 135 -9.44 2.35 15.55
C ALA A 135 -8.99 3.04 16.85
N CYS A 136 -9.91 3.70 17.57
CA CYS A 136 -9.64 4.30 18.87
C CYS A 136 -9.22 3.29 19.95
N LEU A 137 -9.82 2.08 19.91
CA LEU A 137 -9.44 0.98 20.80
C LEU A 137 -8.16 0.24 20.34
N ASN A 138 -7.46 0.74 19.31
CA ASN A 138 -6.28 0.12 18.69
C ASN A 138 -6.51 -1.31 18.16
N LEU A 139 -7.77 -1.67 17.89
CA LEU A 139 -8.14 -2.96 17.30
C LEU A 139 -8.01 -2.93 15.76
N LEU A 140 -8.16 -1.75 15.16
CA LEU A 140 -7.88 -1.50 13.75
C LEU A 140 -6.71 -0.50 13.66
N LYS A 141 -5.57 -0.95 13.13
CA LYS A 141 -4.38 -0.11 13.03
C LYS A 141 -4.39 0.70 11.74
N TYR A 142 -4.07 1.99 11.87
CA TYR A 142 -3.72 2.83 10.73
C TYR A 142 -2.41 2.36 10.06
N PRO A 143 -2.22 2.63 8.76
CA PRO A 143 -3.20 3.19 7.85
C PRO A 143 -4.09 2.08 7.22
N PHE A 144 -5.25 2.45 6.68
CA PHE A 144 -6.16 1.54 5.98
C PHE A 144 -7.00 2.29 4.94
N VAL A 145 -7.70 1.56 4.07
CA VAL A 145 -8.68 2.12 3.14
C VAL A 145 -10.08 1.82 3.64
N VAL A 146 -10.99 2.77 3.46
CA VAL A 146 -12.44 2.60 3.64
C VAL A 146 -13.10 2.68 2.27
N GLN A 147 -14.06 1.79 1.99
CA GLN A 147 -14.91 1.84 0.81
C GLN A 147 -16.38 1.64 1.21
N PRO A 148 -17.34 2.27 0.53
CA PRO A 148 -18.73 1.89 0.66
C PRO A 148 -18.92 0.40 0.32
N PHE A 149 -19.75 -0.30 1.09
CA PHE A 149 -20.10 -1.67 0.77
C PHE A 149 -21.22 -1.71 -0.27
N ILE A 150 -20.97 -2.38 -1.39
CA ILE A 150 -21.96 -2.64 -2.44
C ILE A 150 -22.24 -4.14 -2.50
N THR A 151 -23.51 -4.51 -2.39
CA THR A 151 -23.96 -5.89 -2.56
C THR A 151 -23.87 -6.31 -4.02
N ASN A 152 -23.42 -7.54 -4.28
CA ASN A 152 -23.29 -8.12 -5.63
C ASN A 152 -22.43 -7.29 -6.60
N PHE A 153 -21.44 -6.57 -6.05
CA PHE A 153 -20.46 -5.85 -6.85
C PHE A 153 -19.64 -6.82 -7.71
N LYS A 154 -19.41 -6.44 -8.97
CA LYS A 154 -18.56 -7.14 -9.93
C LYS A 154 -17.59 -6.12 -10.52
N ASP A 155 -16.33 -6.52 -10.66
CA ASP A 155 -15.24 -5.75 -11.26
C ASP A 155 -15.26 -5.80 -12.79
#